data_AF-A0A540WJH0-F1
#
_entry.id   AF-A0A540WJH0-F1
#
_cell.length_a   1.000
_cell.length_b   1.000
_cell.length_c   1.000
_cell.angle_alpha   90.00
_cell.angle_beta   90.00
_cell.angle_gamma   90.00
#
_symmetry.space_group_name_H-M   'P 1'
#
loop_
_entity.id
_entity.type
_entity.pdbx_description
1 polymer ?
#
loop_
_entity_poly.entity_id
_entity_poly.type
_entity_poly.pdbx_seq_one_letter_code
_entity_poly.pdbx_strand_id
1 'polypeptide(L)'
;MSRTTAPKKKLESMNLTELRARYREVVGEETRSPNKKFLIRRIEESLAAKKQRSPSRRATATAPSAPPAPAARAAPTPESTQPSGKRGRFADMSLEALQAKYREVVGRPTGSNDTPYLKWKIREAEAGRVPVGPRPEREVKVGEDGKRVIPLSFDAEDLAVLDKAWRDAGIPSRTRFFKRAVHRELTAMGATEAAARFAPKEEE
;
A
#
# COMPACT_ATOMS: atom_id res chain seq x y z
N MET A 1 -14.34 37.27 -9.69
CA MET A 1 -12.99 37.30 -10.28
C MET A 1 -11.93 37.47 -9.17
N SER A 2 -11.19 36.39 -8.89
CA SER A 2 -9.75 36.37 -8.55
C SER A 2 -9.19 37.17 -7.35
N ARG A 3 -9.63 36.90 -6.10
CA ARG A 3 -8.89 37.32 -4.88
C ARG A 3 -8.00 36.23 -4.25
N THR A 4 -8.07 34.98 -4.71
CA THR A 4 -7.38 33.83 -4.08
C THR A 4 -6.06 33.45 -4.75
N THR A 5 -5.77 33.96 -5.95
CA THR A 5 -4.56 33.61 -6.72
C THR A 5 -3.34 34.46 -6.39
N ALA A 6 -3.55 35.68 -5.87
CA ALA A 6 -2.47 36.58 -5.44
C ALA A 6 -1.58 36.05 -4.29
N PRO A 7 -2.12 35.41 -3.21
CA PRO A 7 -1.28 34.91 -2.12
C PRO A 7 -0.39 33.74 -2.56
N LYS A 8 -0.87 32.88 -3.48
CA LYS A 8 -0.13 31.70 -3.95
C LYS A 8 1.15 32.05 -4.71
N LYS A 9 1.04 32.96 -5.69
CA LYS A 9 2.18 33.41 -6.49
C LYS A 9 3.28 34.06 -5.63
N LYS A 10 2.89 34.77 -4.57
CA LYS A 10 3.81 35.39 -3.61
C LYS A 10 4.51 34.37 -2.71
N LEU A 11 3.85 33.24 -2.39
CA LEU A 11 4.45 32.15 -1.63
C LEU A 11 5.38 31.28 -2.51
N GLU A 12 5.08 31.13 -3.80
CA GLU A 12 5.92 30.38 -4.76
C GLU A 12 7.26 31.07 -5.05
N SER A 13 7.33 32.40 -4.95
CA SER A 13 8.56 33.18 -5.13
C SER A 13 9.46 33.26 -3.88
N MET A 14 8.98 32.81 -2.71
CA MET A 14 9.72 32.92 -1.44
C MET A 14 10.80 31.84 -1.28
N ASN A 15 11.88 32.18 -0.56
CA ASN A 15 12.90 31.21 -0.22
C ASN A 15 12.38 30.22 0.85
N LEU A 16 12.98 29.04 0.96
CA LEU A 16 12.61 27.99 1.91
C LEU A 16 12.59 28.51 3.35
N THR A 17 13.56 29.34 3.72
CA THR A 17 13.66 29.96 5.06
C THR A 17 12.47 30.88 5.34
N GLU A 18 12.07 31.68 4.35
CA GLU A 18 10.93 32.59 4.46
C GLU A 18 9.59 31.83 4.52
N LEU A 19 9.47 30.75 3.74
CA LEU A 19 8.32 29.85 3.78
C LEU A 19 8.18 29.17 5.15
N ARG A 20 9.28 28.77 5.78
CA ARG A 20 9.28 28.22 7.14
C ARG A 20 8.89 29.26 8.18
N ALA A 21 9.37 30.49 8.05
CA ALA A 21 8.98 31.59 8.94
C ALA A 21 7.47 31.88 8.85
N ARG A 22 6.92 31.95 7.62
CA ARG A 22 5.46 32.11 7.42
C ARG A 22 4.66 30.90 7.88
N TYR A 23 5.19 29.69 7.74
CA TYR A 23 4.56 28.50 8.28
C TYR A 23 4.46 28.59 9.80
N ARG A 24 5.55 28.97 10.49
CA ARG A 24 5.54 29.19 11.94
C ARG A 24 4.52 30.25 12.35
N GLU A 25 4.45 31.36 11.64
CA GLU A 25 3.51 32.45 11.92
C GLU A 25 2.04 32.04 11.70
N VAL A 26 1.75 31.30 10.63
CA VAL A 26 0.38 30.96 10.24
C VAL A 26 -0.13 29.72 10.97
N VAL A 27 0.71 28.69 11.13
CA VAL A 27 0.35 27.38 11.70
C VAL A 27 0.70 27.30 13.19
N GLY A 28 1.71 28.03 13.65
CA GLY A 28 2.19 27.99 15.04
C GLY A 28 3.20 26.87 15.32
N GLU A 29 3.56 26.06 14.31
CA GLU A 29 4.46 24.93 14.45
C GLU A 29 5.80 25.16 13.74
N GLU A 30 6.89 24.62 14.28
CA GLU A 30 8.18 24.61 13.59
C GLU A 30 8.29 23.41 12.65
N THR A 31 8.51 23.67 11.36
CA THR A 31 8.71 22.60 10.38
C THR A 31 10.13 22.60 9.81
N ARG A 32 10.78 21.44 9.88
CA ARG A 32 12.07 21.17 9.23
C ARG A 32 11.92 20.60 7.81
N SER A 33 10.71 20.55 7.28
CA SER A 33 10.44 19.98 5.95
C SER A 33 11.25 20.71 4.85
N PRO A 34 11.95 19.99 3.97
CA PRO A 34 12.68 20.57 2.84
C PRO A 34 11.77 20.83 1.62
N ASN A 35 10.50 20.39 1.66
CA ASN A 35 9.60 20.42 0.52
C ASN A 35 8.81 21.75 0.42
N LYS A 36 9.19 22.61 -0.51
CA LYS A 36 8.53 23.92 -0.75
C LYS A 36 7.03 23.81 -1.06
N LYS A 37 6.61 22.83 -1.88
CA LYS A 37 5.21 22.65 -2.27
C LYS A 37 4.31 22.31 -1.07
N PHE A 38 4.84 21.52 -0.14
CA PHE A 38 4.15 21.17 1.10
C PHE A 38 3.92 22.40 1.99
N LEU A 39 4.94 23.24 2.17
CA LEU A 39 4.84 24.46 2.98
C LEU A 39 3.79 25.42 2.43
N ILE A 40 3.79 25.66 1.12
CA ILE A 40 2.81 26.53 0.45
C ILE A 40 1.39 25.99 0.66
N ARG A 41 1.16 24.70 0.40
CA ARG A 41 -0.16 24.07 0.57
C ARG A 41 -0.68 24.22 2.00
N ARG A 42 0.18 23.99 3.00
CA ARG A 42 -0.22 24.01 4.42
C ARG A 42 -0.45 25.43 4.95
N ILE A 43 0.31 26.41 4.46
CA ILE A 43 0.07 27.84 4.72
C ILE A 43 -1.28 28.26 4.12
N GLU A 44 -1.58 27.88 2.88
CA GLU A 44 -2.86 28.19 2.23
C GLU A 44 -4.05 27.58 2.97
N GLU A 45 -3.95 26.31 3.36
CA GLU A 45 -4.97 25.60 4.14
C GLU A 45 -5.25 26.30 5.47
N SER A 46 -4.20 26.71 6.17
CA SER A 46 -4.32 27.37 7.48
C SER A 46 -4.86 28.80 7.35
N LEU A 47 -4.52 29.53 6.30
CA LEU A 47 -5.12 30.83 5.99
C LEU A 47 -6.60 30.70 5.60
N ALA A 48 -6.96 29.68 4.84
CA ALA A 48 -8.35 29.38 4.51
C ALA A 48 -9.15 29.01 5.77
N ALA A 49 -8.61 28.16 6.64
CA ALA A 49 -9.24 27.79 7.91
C ALA A 49 -9.43 29.00 8.84
N LYS A 50 -8.44 29.90 8.94
CA LYS A 50 -8.55 31.16 9.68
C LYS A 50 -9.63 32.07 9.11
N LYS A 51 -9.74 32.17 7.77
CA LYS A 51 -10.78 32.96 7.10
C LYS A 51 -12.19 32.39 7.31
N GLN A 52 -12.33 31.07 7.39
CA GLN A 52 -13.61 30.42 7.67
C GLN A 52 -14.03 30.54 9.15
N ARG A 53 -13.07 30.78 10.06
CA ARG A 53 -13.32 30.92 11.51
C ARG A 53 -13.77 32.32 11.95
N SER A 54 -14.03 33.26 11.05
CA SER A 54 -14.56 34.59 11.41
C SER A 54 -15.35 35.22 10.24
N PRO A 55 -16.63 35.65 10.37
CA PRO A 55 -17.50 35.76 11.54
C PRO A 55 -18.84 35.00 11.36
N SER A 56 -18.99 33.83 11.95
CA SER A 56 -20.30 33.35 12.41
C SER A 56 -20.07 32.30 13.48
N ARG A 57 -20.79 32.44 14.59
CA ARG A 57 -20.74 31.60 15.79
C ARG A 57 -19.66 31.96 16.82
N ARG A 58 -19.88 33.12 17.45
CA ARG A 58 -19.68 33.29 18.89
C ARG A 58 -20.81 32.52 19.62
N ALA A 59 -20.49 31.95 20.78
CA ALA A 59 -21.27 31.04 21.65
C ALA A 59 -21.09 29.56 21.28
N THR A 60 -20.56 28.65 22.11
CA THR A 60 -20.57 28.56 23.58
C THR A 60 -19.29 27.89 24.12
N ALA A 61 -18.99 28.17 25.38
CA ALA A 61 -17.88 27.68 26.18
C ALA A 61 -17.87 26.15 26.41
N THR A 62 -16.69 25.59 26.71
CA THR A 62 -16.36 24.83 27.94
C THR A 62 -14.93 24.27 27.85
N ALA A 63 -14.08 24.65 28.81
CA ALA A 63 -12.87 23.94 29.27
C ALA A 63 -13.22 23.27 30.64
N PRO A 64 -12.39 22.46 31.34
CA PRO A 64 -10.97 22.11 31.13
C PRO A 64 -10.59 20.61 31.45
N SER A 65 -9.33 20.21 31.22
CA SER A 65 -8.44 19.47 32.17
C SER A 65 -7.20 18.85 31.49
N ALA A 66 -6.09 18.76 32.24
CA ALA A 66 -4.70 18.52 31.82
C ALA A 66 -4.18 17.07 32.13
N PRO A 67 -2.85 16.80 32.21
CA PRO A 67 -1.98 15.86 31.42
C PRO A 67 -1.72 14.48 32.14
N PRO A 68 -0.80 13.52 31.79
CA PRO A 68 0.47 13.57 31.00
C PRO A 68 0.80 12.37 30.04
N ALA A 69 2.03 12.38 29.50
CA ALA A 69 2.66 11.54 28.46
C ALA A 69 2.87 10.03 28.79
N PRO A 70 3.29 9.14 27.85
CA PRO A 70 4.72 9.03 27.48
C PRO A 70 5.07 8.53 26.05
N ALA A 71 6.39 8.59 25.78
CA ALA A 71 7.22 7.70 24.97
C ALA A 71 7.32 7.89 23.44
N ALA A 72 8.45 8.49 23.08
CA ALA A 72 9.05 8.60 21.76
C ALA A 72 9.39 7.23 21.14
N ARG A 73 9.26 7.16 19.80
CA ARG A 73 9.83 6.08 18.99
C ARG A 73 10.49 6.68 17.76
N ALA A 74 11.78 6.41 17.62
CA ALA A 74 12.41 5.76 16.46
C ALA A 74 13.82 6.30 16.19
N ALA A 75 14.75 5.34 16.10
CA ALA A 75 16.14 5.45 15.76
C ALA A 75 16.40 6.08 14.37
N PRO A 76 17.60 6.63 14.11
CA PRO A 76 18.03 7.00 12.77
C PRO A 76 18.85 5.89 12.07
N THR A 77 18.90 6.03 10.73
CA THR A 77 19.91 5.56 9.76
C THR A 77 19.91 4.08 9.31
N PRO A 78 20.30 3.78 8.04
CA PRO A 78 21.28 4.50 7.23
C PRO A 78 20.83 5.03 5.85
N GLU A 79 21.28 6.25 5.65
CA GLU A 79 21.85 6.83 4.43
C GLU A 79 22.26 5.79 3.38
N SER A 80 21.58 5.82 2.24
CA SER A 80 22.08 5.23 1.00
C SER A 80 22.55 6.35 0.10
N THR A 81 23.87 6.56 0.07
CA THR A 81 24.59 7.34 -0.94
C THR A 81 24.18 6.87 -2.32
N GLN A 82 23.48 7.72 -3.07
CA GLN A 82 23.17 7.51 -4.49
C GLN A 82 24.30 8.12 -5.34
N PRO A 83 24.99 7.35 -6.19
CA PRO A 83 25.93 7.92 -7.15
C PRO A 83 25.15 8.70 -8.22
N SER A 84 25.63 9.91 -8.54
CA SER A 84 25.04 10.81 -9.53
C SER A 84 25.20 10.26 -10.94
N GLY A 85 24.28 9.38 -11.36
CA GLY A 85 24.16 8.91 -12.73
C GLY A 85 23.68 10.02 -13.67
N LYS A 86 24.36 10.15 -14.82
CA LYS A 86 24.13 11.07 -15.94
C LYS A 86 22.65 11.44 -16.14
N ARG A 87 22.25 12.60 -15.62
CA ARG A 87 20.86 13.10 -15.60
C ARG A 87 20.21 13.26 -16.99
N GLY A 88 20.99 13.26 -18.08
CA GLY A 88 20.53 13.50 -19.46
C GLY A 88 20.28 12.27 -20.35
N ARG A 89 20.68 11.04 -19.98
CA ARG A 89 20.65 9.88 -20.92
C ARG A 89 19.27 9.52 -21.50
N PHE A 90 18.20 9.96 -20.85
CA PHE A 90 16.83 9.68 -21.26
C PHE A 90 16.07 10.97 -21.57
N ALA A 91 16.71 12.15 -21.61
CA ALA A 91 16.03 13.43 -21.80
C ALA A 91 15.35 13.52 -23.19
N ASP A 92 16.04 13.06 -24.23
CA ASP A 92 15.61 13.15 -25.63
C ASP A 92 14.89 11.90 -26.14
N MET A 93 14.62 10.92 -25.27
CA MET A 93 13.97 9.67 -25.66
C MET A 93 12.45 9.81 -25.69
N SER A 94 11.84 9.39 -26.80
CA SER A 94 10.40 9.25 -26.94
C SER A 94 9.85 8.16 -25.99
N LEU A 95 8.55 8.23 -25.70
CA LEU A 95 7.86 7.29 -24.82
C LEU A 95 7.99 5.85 -25.32
N GLU A 96 7.87 5.62 -26.63
CA GLU A 96 8.05 4.31 -27.26
C GLU A 96 9.47 3.78 -27.08
N ALA A 97 10.48 4.63 -27.27
CA ALA A 97 11.88 4.25 -27.06
C ALA A 97 12.17 3.95 -25.58
N LEU A 98 11.49 4.62 -24.64
CA LEU A 98 11.57 4.31 -23.20
C LEU A 98 10.89 2.98 -22.87
N GLN A 99 9.75 2.67 -23.48
CA GLN A 99 9.08 1.38 -23.32
C GLN A 99 9.91 0.22 -23.89
N ALA A 100 10.57 0.44 -25.03
CA ALA A 100 11.50 -0.53 -25.62
C ALA A 100 12.69 -0.82 -24.69
N LYS A 101 13.35 0.23 -24.17
CA LYS A 101 14.43 0.08 -23.18
C LYS A 101 13.95 -0.53 -21.87
N TYR A 102 12.73 -0.21 -21.45
CA TYR A 102 12.13 -0.85 -20.28
C TYR A 102 11.98 -2.37 -20.50
N ARG A 103 11.51 -2.78 -21.67
CA ARG A 103 11.39 -4.21 -22.00
C ARG A 103 12.74 -4.90 -22.04
N GLU A 104 13.76 -4.24 -22.58
CA GLU A 104 15.13 -4.75 -22.63
C GLU A 104 15.75 -4.90 -21.23
N VAL A 105 15.65 -3.86 -20.39
CA VAL A 105 16.31 -3.80 -19.08
C VAL A 105 15.53 -4.54 -17.99
N VAL A 106 14.19 -4.48 -18.00
CA VAL A 106 13.33 -5.11 -16.98
C VAL A 106 12.86 -6.50 -17.42
N GLY A 107 12.93 -6.82 -18.72
CA GLY A 107 12.47 -8.08 -19.29
C GLY A 107 10.94 -8.20 -19.37
N ARG A 108 10.20 -7.09 -19.25
CA ARG A 108 8.72 -7.08 -19.16
C ARG A 108 8.11 -5.99 -20.02
N PRO A 109 6.97 -6.24 -20.69
CA PRO A 109 6.21 -5.16 -21.30
C PRO A 109 5.58 -4.28 -20.22
N THR A 110 5.53 -2.97 -20.46
CA THR A 110 4.86 -2.00 -19.59
C THR A 110 3.80 -1.27 -20.38
N GLY A 111 2.58 -1.19 -19.84
CA GLY A 111 1.52 -0.33 -20.38
C GLY A 111 1.56 1.10 -19.82
N SER A 112 2.60 1.43 -19.04
CA SER A 112 2.73 2.77 -18.47
C SER A 112 3.20 3.76 -19.53
N ASN A 113 2.46 4.86 -19.66
CA ASN A 113 2.77 6.00 -20.51
C ASN A 113 3.48 7.13 -19.73
N ASP A 114 3.80 6.89 -18.46
CA ASP A 114 4.46 7.87 -17.60
C ASP A 114 5.98 7.88 -17.87
N THR A 115 6.43 8.93 -18.56
CA THR A 115 7.83 9.15 -18.92
C THR A 115 8.77 9.23 -17.71
N PRO A 116 8.52 10.04 -16.66
CA PRO A 116 9.37 10.04 -15.46
C PRO A 116 9.40 8.69 -14.73
N TYR A 117 8.28 7.96 -14.68
CA TYR A 117 8.21 6.62 -14.10
C TYR A 117 9.08 5.61 -14.85
N LEU A 118 9.01 5.58 -16.19
CA LEU A 118 9.83 4.68 -17.00
C LEU A 118 11.32 4.97 -16.82
N LYS A 119 11.72 6.25 -16.82
CA LYS A 119 13.12 6.66 -16.59
C LYS A 119 13.61 6.23 -15.22
N TRP A 120 12.79 6.38 -14.18
CA TRP A 120 13.12 5.94 -12.83
C TRP A 120 13.28 4.41 -12.80
N LYS A 121 12.33 3.66 -13.34
CA LYS A 121 12.34 2.20 -13.25
C LYS A 121 13.45 1.55 -14.09
N ILE A 122 13.80 2.14 -15.23
CA ILE A 122 14.99 1.73 -16.01
C ILE A 122 16.27 1.95 -15.20
N ARG A 123 16.41 3.10 -14.52
CA ARG A 123 17.59 3.38 -13.67
C ARG A 123 17.67 2.43 -12.47
N GLU A 124 16.55 2.14 -11.83
CA GLU A 124 16.50 1.19 -10.71
C GLU A 124 16.85 -0.24 -11.17
N ALA A 125 16.41 -0.63 -12.37
CA ALA A 125 16.77 -1.92 -12.94
C ALA A 125 18.24 -1.98 -13.39
N GLU A 126 18.78 -0.92 -14.01
CA GLU A 126 20.23 -0.79 -14.27
C GLU A 126 21.06 -0.84 -12.98
N ALA A 127 20.55 -0.28 -11.89
CA ALA A 127 21.18 -0.31 -10.57
C ALA A 127 21.02 -1.66 -9.84
N GLY A 128 20.38 -2.66 -10.46
CA GLY A 128 20.16 -3.99 -9.87
C GLY A 128 19.18 -4.01 -8.70
N ARG A 129 18.43 -2.93 -8.46
CA ARG A 129 17.44 -2.81 -7.37
C ARG A 129 16.06 -3.34 -7.74
N VAL A 130 15.88 -3.75 -8.99
CA VAL A 130 14.66 -4.37 -9.50
C VAL A 130 14.97 -5.82 -9.88
N PRO A 131 14.14 -6.79 -9.48
CA PRO A 131 14.27 -8.15 -9.99
C PRO A 131 14.00 -8.17 -11.50
N VAL A 132 15.06 -8.34 -12.28
CA VAL A 132 15.03 -8.48 -13.74
C VAL A 132 14.64 -9.91 -14.09
N GLY A 133 13.71 -10.07 -15.03
CA GLY A 133 13.23 -11.38 -15.51
C GLY A 133 11.71 -11.54 -15.44
N PRO A 134 11.16 -12.67 -15.94
CA PRO A 134 9.74 -12.96 -15.90
C PRO A 134 9.20 -12.78 -14.48
N ARG A 135 7.98 -12.25 -14.32
CA ARG A 135 7.33 -12.31 -13.02
C ARG A 135 7.24 -13.80 -12.69
N PRO A 136 7.78 -14.29 -11.57
CA PRO A 136 7.34 -15.58 -11.12
C PRO A 136 5.82 -15.45 -11.06
N GLU A 137 5.14 -16.23 -11.88
CA GLU A 137 3.73 -16.48 -11.67
C GLU A 137 3.61 -16.84 -10.19
N ARG A 138 2.55 -16.38 -9.52
CA ARG A 138 2.41 -16.62 -8.09
C ARG A 138 2.30 -18.14 -7.94
N GLU A 139 3.43 -18.82 -7.79
CA GLU A 139 3.49 -20.25 -7.58
C GLU A 139 2.65 -20.44 -6.34
N VAL A 140 1.50 -21.09 -6.53
CA VAL A 140 0.57 -21.38 -5.46
C VAL A 140 1.39 -22.18 -4.47
N LYS A 141 1.76 -21.55 -3.35
CA LYS A 141 2.74 -22.08 -2.40
C LYS A 141 2.38 -23.53 -2.09
N VAL A 142 3.10 -24.45 -2.69
CA VAL A 142 3.04 -25.86 -2.31
C VAL A 142 3.75 -25.90 -0.97
N GLY A 143 3.08 -26.40 0.06
CA GLY A 143 3.72 -26.61 1.35
C GLY A 143 4.92 -27.54 1.18
N GLU A 144 5.88 -27.50 2.10
CA GLU A 144 7.05 -28.39 2.12
C GLU A 144 6.65 -29.87 2.06
N ASP A 145 5.44 -30.18 2.53
CA ASP A 145 4.78 -31.48 2.50
C ASP A 145 4.11 -31.84 1.16
N GLY A 146 4.35 -31.06 0.09
CA GLY A 146 3.80 -31.30 -1.25
C GLY A 146 2.30 -30.97 -1.38
N LYS A 147 1.66 -30.49 -0.31
CA LYS A 147 0.22 -30.22 -0.27
C LYS A 147 -0.09 -28.81 -0.75
N ARG A 148 -1.18 -28.68 -1.50
CA ARG A 148 -1.73 -27.38 -1.92
C ARG A 148 -2.81 -26.95 -0.95
N VAL A 149 -2.74 -25.70 -0.49
CA VAL A 149 -3.77 -25.09 0.37
C VAL A 149 -4.84 -24.44 -0.52
N ILE A 150 -6.10 -24.81 -0.30
CA ILE A 150 -7.27 -24.17 -0.93
C ILE A 150 -7.83 -23.15 0.06
N PRO A 151 -7.66 -21.83 -0.16
CA PRO A 151 -8.25 -20.82 0.73
C PRO A 151 -9.77 -20.72 0.47
N LEU A 152 -10.56 -21.17 1.44
CA LEU A 152 -12.02 -20.99 1.46
C LEU A 152 -12.36 -19.89 2.48
N SER A 153 -13.28 -19.00 2.11
CA SER A 153 -13.77 -17.93 2.99
C SER A 153 -15.22 -18.22 3.37
N PHE A 154 -15.53 -18.07 4.65
CA PHE A 154 -16.85 -18.28 5.24
C PHE A 154 -17.11 -17.18 6.27
N ASP A 155 -18.37 -16.87 6.53
CA ASP A 155 -18.75 -16.00 7.65
C ASP A 155 -18.41 -16.66 8.99
N ALA A 156 -18.02 -15.84 9.96
CA ALA A 156 -17.53 -16.31 11.25
C ALA A 156 -18.62 -17.01 12.08
N GLU A 157 -19.86 -16.53 11.99
CA GLU A 157 -21.01 -17.10 12.69
C GLU A 157 -21.37 -18.48 12.12
N ASP A 158 -21.43 -18.60 10.79
CA ASP A 158 -21.68 -19.87 10.10
C ASP A 158 -20.58 -20.90 10.39
N LEU A 159 -19.31 -20.44 10.41
CA LEU A 159 -18.20 -21.32 10.79
C LEU A 159 -18.33 -21.84 12.21
N ALA A 160 -18.84 -21.04 13.16
CA ALA A 160 -19.04 -21.48 14.53
C ALA A 160 -20.13 -22.56 14.63
N VAL A 161 -21.23 -22.40 13.89
CA VAL A 161 -22.32 -23.39 13.81
C VAL A 161 -21.82 -24.69 13.18
N LEU A 162 -21.11 -24.59 12.06
CA LEU A 162 -20.47 -25.73 11.41
C LEU A 162 -19.52 -26.44 12.38
N ASP A 163 -18.70 -25.66 13.08
CA ASP A 163 -17.69 -26.12 14.02
C ASP A 163 -18.27 -26.93 15.17
N LYS A 164 -19.41 -26.48 15.69
CA LYS A 164 -20.17 -27.22 16.69
C LYS A 164 -20.70 -28.52 16.11
N ALA A 165 -21.32 -28.48 14.93
CA ALA A 165 -21.94 -29.64 14.31
C ALA A 165 -20.95 -30.78 14.01
N TRP A 166 -19.76 -30.49 13.48
CA TRP A 166 -18.80 -31.56 13.18
C TRP A 166 -18.13 -32.14 14.43
N ARG A 167 -17.97 -31.35 15.50
CA ARG A 167 -17.49 -31.83 16.80
C ARG A 167 -18.54 -32.72 17.48
N ASP A 168 -19.80 -32.29 17.47
CA ASP A 168 -20.92 -33.08 18.01
C ASP A 168 -21.07 -34.41 17.26
N ALA A 169 -20.72 -34.44 15.96
CA ALA A 169 -20.67 -35.67 15.16
C ALA A 169 -19.45 -36.58 15.43
N GLY A 170 -18.59 -36.25 16.39
CA GLY A 170 -17.44 -37.05 16.79
C GLY A 170 -16.32 -37.13 15.76
N ILE A 171 -16.28 -36.22 14.79
CA ILE A 171 -15.20 -36.19 13.79
C ILE A 171 -13.98 -35.49 14.44
N PRO A 172 -12.76 -36.04 14.34
CA PRO A 172 -11.58 -35.53 15.08
C PRO A 172 -10.92 -34.29 14.46
N SER A 173 -11.02 -34.07 13.14
CA SER A 173 -10.50 -32.85 12.51
C SER A 173 -11.44 -32.22 11.48
N ARG A 174 -11.42 -30.88 11.40
CA ARG A 174 -12.18 -30.10 10.43
C ARG A 174 -11.80 -30.49 9.00
N THR A 175 -10.51 -30.75 8.78
CA THR A 175 -9.98 -31.27 7.52
C THR A 175 -10.59 -32.62 7.16
N ARG A 176 -10.76 -33.54 8.13
CA ARG A 176 -11.42 -34.84 7.91
C ARG A 176 -12.90 -34.65 7.57
N PHE A 177 -13.59 -33.74 8.26
CA PHE A 177 -14.97 -33.37 7.94
C PHE A 177 -15.09 -32.89 6.48
N PHE A 178 -14.26 -31.93 6.06
CA PHE A 178 -14.29 -31.41 4.68
C PHE A 178 -13.93 -32.47 3.63
N LYS A 179 -12.89 -33.29 3.88
CA LYS A 179 -12.54 -34.39 2.95
C LYS A 179 -13.70 -35.39 2.79
N ARG A 180 -14.37 -35.73 3.90
CA ARG A 180 -15.55 -36.62 3.88
C ARG A 180 -16.74 -35.99 3.16
N ALA A 181 -16.98 -34.69 3.34
CA ALA A 181 -18.02 -33.95 2.62
C ALA A 181 -17.75 -33.97 1.11
N VAL A 182 -16.53 -33.62 0.69
CA VAL A 182 -16.12 -33.67 -0.72
C VAL A 182 -16.27 -35.08 -1.30
N HIS A 183 -15.88 -36.12 -0.57
CA HIS A 183 -16.10 -37.50 -1.01
C HIS A 183 -17.57 -37.83 -1.26
N ARG A 184 -18.46 -37.42 -0.35
CA ARG A 184 -19.91 -37.65 -0.48
C ARG A 184 -20.48 -36.94 -1.70
N GLU A 185 -20.10 -35.69 -1.92
CA GLU A 185 -20.51 -34.92 -3.11
C GLU A 185 -19.99 -35.54 -4.40
N LEU A 186 -18.71 -35.93 -4.45
CA LEU A 186 -18.13 -36.60 -5.62
C LEU A 186 -18.83 -37.93 -5.93
N THR A 187 -19.20 -38.68 -4.89
CA THR A 187 -19.97 -39.92 -5.03
C THR A 187 -21.36 -39.66 -5.58
N ALA A 188 -22.05 -38.64 -5.04
CA ALA A 188 -23.38 -38.24 -5.49
C ALA A 188 -23.39 -37.77 -6.95
N MET A 189 -22.31 -37.12 -7.40
CA MET A 189 -22.12 -36.72 -8.79
C MET A 189 -21.71 -37.88 -9.73
N GLY A 190 -21.49 -39.09 -9.21
CA GLY A 190 -21.05 -40.25 -10.00
C GLY A 190 -19.57 -40.20 -10.42
N ALA A 191 -18.78 -39.26 -9.87
CA ALA A 191 -17.35 -39.15 -10.14
C ALA A 191 -16.55 -40.14 -9.28
N THR A 192 -16.76 -41.44 -9.53
CA THR A 192 -16.24 -42.55 -8.71
C THR A 192 -14.72 -42.57 -8.60
N GLU A 193 -13.99 -42.28 -9.68
CA GLU A 193 -12.52 -42.21 -9.67
C GLU A 193 -12.00 -41.08 -8.80
N ALA A 194 -12.65 -39.91 -8.86
CA ALA A 194 -12.29 -38.77 -8.02
C ALA A 194 -12.66 -39.05 -6.56
N ALA A 195 -13.86 -39.59 -6.30
CA ALA A 195 -14.30 -39.97 -4.96
C ALA A 195 -13.30 -40.92 -4.29
N ALA A 196 -12.81 -41.95 -5.00
CA ALA A 196 -11.81 -42.88 -4.46
C ALA A 196 -10.53 -42.18 -3.92
N ARG A 197 -10.12 -41.05 -4.50
CA ARG A 197 -8.95 -40.27 -4.02
C ARG A 197 -9.21 -39.51 -2.72
N PHE A 198 -10.47 -39.23 -2.41
CA PHE A 198 -10.92 -38.52 -1.21
C PHE A 198 -11.56 -39.45 -0.18
N ALA A 199 -11.50 -40.78 -0.38
CA ALA A 199 -12.03 -41.76 0.55
C ALA A 199 -11.46 -41.53 1.96
N PRO A 200 -12.29 -41.62 3.02
CA PRO A 200 -11.80 -41.48 4.38
C PRO A 200 -10.80 -42.61 4.63
N LYS A 201 -9.51 -42.27 4.73
CA LYS A 201 -8.53 -43.21 5.26
C LYS A 201 -8.82 -43.39 6.74
N GLU A 202 -9.16 -44.61 7.12
CA GLU A 202 -9.10 -45.06 8.50
C GLU A 202 -7.61 -45.17 8.82
N GLU A 203 -7.03 -44.06 9.28
CA GLU A 203 -5.71 -44.06 9.90
C GLU A 203 -5.98 -44.11 11.42
N GLU A 204 -5.49 -45.21 12.02
CA GLU A 204 -5.21 -45.51 13.44
C GLU A 204 -5.32 -44.37 14.46
#